data_AF-A0A7V3PWQ3-F1
#
_entry.id   AF-A0A7V3PWQ3-F1
#
_cell.length_a   1.000
_cell.length_b   1.000
_cell.length_c   1.000
_cell.angle_alpha   90.00
_cell.angle_beta   90.00
_cell.angle_gamma   90.00
#
_symmetry.space_group_name_H-M   'P 1'
#
loop_
_entity.id
_entity.type
_entity.pdbx_description
1 polymer ?
#
loop_
_entity_poly.entity_id
_entity_poly.type
_entity_poly.pdbx_seq_one_letter_code
_entity_poly.pdbx_strand_id
1 'polypeptide(L)' 'MVIGVISDTHIPVRATALPAEVMRDLKKVDMIVHAGDLVEKNVLVMLRQICPKVVAVYGNM' A
#
# COMPACT_ATOMS: atom_id res chain seq x y z
N MET A 1 15.91 6.72 8.48
CA MET A 1 14.57 6.79 7.88
C MET A 1 14.44 5.67 6.86
N VAL A 2 13.48 4.78 7.03
CA VAL A 2 13.21 3.62 6.17
C VAL A 2 11.88 3.85 5.45
N ILE A 3 11.87 3.67 4.14
CA ILE A 3 10.69 3.86 3.29
C ILE A 3 10.29 2.51 2.69
N GLY A 4 9.05 2.10 2.91
CA GLY A 4 8.44 0.97 2.23
C GLY A 4 7.84 1.42 0.90
N VAL A 5 8.24 0.78 -0.21
CA VAL A 5 7.71 1.07 -1.53
C VAL A 5 6.97 -0.15 -2.05
N ILE A 6 5.71 0.04 -2.43
CA ILE A 6 4.87 -0.98 -3.05
C ILE A 6 4.14 -0.38 -4.25
N SER A 7 3.60 -1.22 -5.12
CA SER A 7 2.85 -0.79 -6.30
C SER A 7 1.86 -1.86 -6.72
N ASP A 8 1.01 -1.55 -7.70
CA ASP A 8 0.26 -2.55 -8.45
C ASP A 8 -0.59 -3.48 -7.59
N THR A 9 -1.12 -2.99 -6.46
CA THR A 9 -1.87 -3.83 -5.55
C THR A 9 -3.14 -4.35 -6.21
N HIS A 10 -3.79 -3.56 -7.07
CA HIS A 10 -4.94 -3.97 -7.88
C HIS A 10 -6.05 -4.67 -7.07
N ILE A 11 -6.18 -4.39 -5.77
CA ILE A 11 -7.21 -4.97 -4.90
C ILE A 11 -8.52 -4.22 -5.14
N PRO A 12 -9.66 -4.92 -5.39
CA PRO A 12 -9.87 -6.37 -5.29
C PRO A 12 -9.77 -7.17 -6.61
N VAL A 13 -9.39 -6.53 -7.71
CA VAL A 13 -9.47 -7.10 -9.08
C VAL A 13 -8.44 -8.19 -9.36
N ARG A 14 -7.18 -8.02 -8.95
CA ARG A 14 -6.09 -9.00 -9.18
C ARG A 14 -5.60 -9.67 -7.91
N ALA A 15 -5.91 -9.10 -6.76
CA ALA A 15 -5.60 -9.64 -5.44
C ALA A 15 -6.73 -9.33 -4.47
N THR A 16 -6.93 -10.16 -3.47
CA THR A 16 -7.94 -9.92 -2.42
C THR A 16 -7.36 -9.21 -1.20
N ALA A 17 -6.05 -9.33 -0.97
CA ALA A 17 -5.33 -8.72 0.15
C ALA A 17 -3.82 -8.64 -0.16
N LEU A 18 -3.09 -7.85 0.63
CA LEU A 18 -1.63 -7.90 0.64
C LEU A 18 -1.13 -9.18 1.32
N PRO A 19 0.01 -9.75 0.90
CA PRO A 19 0.64 -10.84 1.63
C PRO A 19 0.93 -10.44 3.09
N ALA A 20 0.71 -11.36 4.02
CA ALA A 20 0.90 -11.11 5.45
C ALA A 20 2.33 -10.68 5.80
N GLU A 21 3.32 -11.15 5.03
CA GLU A 21 4.72 -10.76 5.19
C GLU A 21 4.96 -9.29 4.84
N VAL A 22 4.43 -8.83 3.69
CA VAL A 22 4.47 -7.42 3.28
C VAL A 22 3.83 -6.55 4.36
N MET A 23 2.67 -6.95 4.89
CA MET A 23 2.03 -6.23 5.99
C MET A 23 2.90 -6.13 7.24
N ARG A 24 3.63 -7.20 7.61
CA ARG A 24 4.52 -7.19 8.78
C ARG A 24 5.73 -6.29 8.58
N ASP A 25 6.27 -6.24 7.37
CA ASP A 25 7.44 -5.41 7.08
C ASP A 25 7.07 -3.93 6.93
N LEU A 26 5.92 -3.62 6.35
CA LEU A 26 5.39 -2.25 6.29
C LEU A 26 5.04 -1.66 7.67
N LYS A 27 4.88 -2.48 8.72
CA LYS A 27 4.76 -1.96 10.10
C LYS A 27 6.05 -1.39 10.66
N LYS A 28 7.21 -1.70 10.05
CA LYS A 28 8.54 -1.33 10.54
C LYS A 28 9.10 -0.09 9.84
N VAL A 29 8.39 0.46 8.86
CA VAL A 29 8.85 1.60 8.05
C VAL A 29 8.29 2.92 8.56
N ASP A 30 9.04 4.01 8.34
CA ASP A 30 8.63 5.37 8.75
C ASP A 30 7.61 5.97 7.78
N MET A 31 7.52 5.43 6.56
CA MET A 31 6.67 5.93 5.48
C MET A 31 6.39 4.84 4.44
N ILE A 32 5.18 4.85 3.88
CA ILE A 32 4.79 4.02 2.74
C ILE A 32 4.60 4.91 1.51
N VAL A 33 5.20 4.49 0.39
CA VAL A 33 4.96 5.03 -0.95
C VAL A 33 4.26 3.97 -1.78
N HIS A 34 3.07 4.26 -2.28
CA HIS A 34 2.36 3.43 -3.25
C HIS A 34 2.51 4.00 -4.67
N ALA A 35 3.17 3.28 -5.57
CA ALA A 35 3.61 3.83 -6.86
C ALA A 35 2.53 3.85 -7.97
N GLY A 36 1.32 3.35 -7.71
CA GLY A 36 0.19 3.44 -8.64
C GLY A 36 -0.66 2.18 -8.70
N ASP A 37 -1.75 2.24 -9.45
CA ASP A 37 -2.70 1.13 -9.71
C ASP A 37 -3.43 0.62 -8.46
N LEU A 38 -4.00 1.59 -7.73
CA LEU A 38 -4.98 1.39 -6.67
C LEU A 38 -6.38 1.38 -7.27
N VAL A 39 -7.05 0.23 -7.26
CA VAL A 39 -8.43 0.14 -7.78
C VAL A 39 -9.43 0.72 -6.78
N GLU A 40 -9.24 0.45 -5.49
CA GLU A 40 -10.13 0.95 -4.44
C GLU A 40 -9.41 1.81 -3.40
N LYS A 41 -10.09 2.88 -2.96
CA LYS A 41 -9.64 3.76 -1.86
C LYS A 41 -9.41 3.00 -0.55
N ASN A 42 -10.07 1.86 -0.36
CA ASN A 42 -9.95 1.06 0.85
C ASN A 42 -8.51 0.56 1.08
N VAL A 43 -7.74 0.34 0.01
CA VAL A 43 -6.31 -0.04 0.12
C VAL A 43 -5.51 1.09 0.77
N LEU A 44 -5.76 2.34 0.39
CA LEU A 44 -5.14 3.53 0.98
C LEU A 44 -5.51 3.68 2.47
N VAL A 45 -6.75 3.38 2.84
CA VAL A 45 -7.19 3.36 4.26
C VAL A 45 -6.45 2.28 5.04
N MET A 46 -6.37 1.07 4.50
CA MET A 46 -5.66 -0.06 5.11
C MET A 46 -4.16 0.23 5.28
N LEU A 47 -3.49 0.80 4.27
CA LEU A 47 -2.08 1.19 4.38
C LEU A 47 -1.86 2.25 5.46
N ARG A 48 -2.79 3.21 5.62
CA ARG A 48 -2.72 4.24 6.68
C ARG A 48 -2.93 3.69 8.08
N GLN A 49 -3.66 2.56 8.21
CA GLN A 49 -3.76 1.84 9.48
C GLN A 49 -2.45 1.11 9.84
N ILE A 50 -1.64 0.74 8.84
CA ILE A 50 -0.34 0.08 9.04
C ILE A 50 0.74 1.11 9.39
N CYS A 51 0.81 2.20 8.62
CA CYS A 51 1.76 3.30 8.82
C CYS A 51 1.01 4.63 8.57
N PRO A 52 0.95 5.57 9.53
CA PRO A 52 0.20 6.82 9.37
C PRO A 52 0.64 7.67 8.17
N LYS A 53 1.93 7.57 7.78
CA LYS A 53 2.51 8.36 6.69
C LYS A 53 2.48 7.56 5.38
N VAL A 54 1.41 7.75 4.61
CA VAL A 54 1.23 7.13 3.29
C VAL A 54 1.10 8.19 2.23
N VAL A 55 1.90 8.09 1.17
CA VAL A 55 1.69 8.81 -0.09
C VAL A 55 1.42 7.80 -1.19
N ALA A 56 0.53 8.18 -2.11
CA ALA A 56 0.20 7.37 -3.25
C ALA A 56 0.02 8.28 -4.46
N VAL A 57 0.35 7.76 -5.64
CA VAL A 57 0.00 8.38 -6.91
C VAL A 57 -1.15 7.61 -7.56
N TYR A 58 -1.94 8.31 -8.36
CA TYR A 58 -2.95 7.67 -9.20
C TYR A 58 -2.26 7.04 -10.40
N GLY A 59 -2.52 5.75 -10.63
CA GLY A 59 -1.93 4.99 -11.74
C GLY A 59 -2.79 5.03 -12.99
N ASN A 60 -2.66 3.99 -13.82
CA ASN A 60 -3.44 3.84 -15.06
C ASN A 60 -4.86 3.31 -14.81
N MET A 61 -5.05 2.57 -13.71
CA MET A 61 -6.35 2.03 -13.28
C MET A 61 -6.91 2.83 -12.12
#